data_AF-A0A5C8QB79-F1
#
_entry.id   AF-A0A5C8QB79-F1
#
_cell.length_a   1.000
_cell.length_b   1.000
_cell.length_c   1.000
_cell.angle_alpha   90.00
_cell.angle_beta   90.00
_cell.angle_gamma   90.00
#
_symmetry.space_group_name_H-M   'P 1'
#
loop_
_entity.id
_entity.type
_entity.pdbx_description
1 polymer ?
#
loop_
_entity_poly.entity_id
_entity_poly.type
_entity_poly.pdbx_seq_one_letter_code
_entity_poly.pdbx_strand_id
1 'polypeptide(L)' 'MFTLGPRILGPGHRTALVWIAAAFCLGLSGILTWQAQRGQPVTSPDSATGFVLTALAVVAATATITVSLHVRARRRPG' A
#
# COMPACT_ATOMS: atom_id res chain seq x y z
N MET A 1 7.59 -2.99 -25.53
CA MET A 1 6.86 -3.80 -24.54
C MET A 1 7.70 -3.84 -23.27
N PHE A 2 7.43 -2.94 -22.31
CA PHE A 2 8.21 -2.79 -21.07
C PHE A 2 7.91 -3.95 -20.11
N THR A 3 8.51 -5.11 -20.34
CA THR A 3 8.58 -6.15 -19.32
C THR A 3 9.75 -5.82 -18.41
N LEU A 4 9.54 -4.91 -17.45
CA LEU A 4 10.47 -4.72 -16.33
C LEU A 4 10.56 -6.07 -15.60
N GLY A 5 11.58 -6.87 -15.95
CA GLY A 5 11.76 -8.21 -15.44
C GLY A 5 11.74 -8.19 -13.92
N PRO A 6 10.82 -8.90 -13.25
CA PRO A 6 10.61 -8.76 -11.80
C PRO A 6 11.76 -9.38 -10.97
N ARG A 7 12.86 -9.79 -11.62
CA ARG A 7 14.01 -10.51 -11.04
C ARG A 7 14.93 -9.65 -10.16
N ILE A 8 14.65 -8.36 -9.97
CA ILE A 8 15.49 -7.44 -9.20
C ILE A 8 15.16 -7.48 -7.68
N LEU A 9 13.96 -7.91 -7.28
CA LEU A 9 13.60 -8.08 -5.87
C LEU A 9 13.70 -9.55 -5.46
N GLY A 10 14.51 -9.85 -4.45
CA GLY A 10 14.60 -11.20 -3.88
C GLY A 10 13.23 -11.72 -3.39
N PRO A 11 13.03 -13.05 -3.30
CA PRO A 11 11.71 -13.66 -3.02
C PRO A 11 10.99 -13.09 -1.79
N GLY A 12 11.73 -12.78 -0.72
CA GLY A 12 11.18 -12.18 0.50
C GLY A 12 10.64 -10.76 0.31
N HIS A 13 11.28 -9.93 -0.54
CA HIS A 13 10.83 -8.55 -0.78
C HIS A 13 9.58 -8.50 -1.65
N ARG A 14 9.45 -9.40 -2.63
CA ARG A 14 8.20 -9.56 -3.38
C ARG A 14 7.05 -9.96 -2.47
N THR A 15 7.29 -10.93 -1.58
CA THR A 15 6.30 -11.38 -0.60
C THR A 15 5.86 -10.23 0.29
N ALA A 16 6.81 -9.43 0.80
CA ALA A 16 6.50 -8.24 1.60
C ALA A 16 5.64 -7.22 0.83
N LEU A 17 5.97 -6.92 -0.44
CA LEU A 17 5.18 -6.00 -1.25
C LEU A 17 3.78 -6.53 -1.55
N VAL A 18 3.63 -7.83 -1.80
CA VAL A 18 2.31 -8.45 -2.00
C VAL A 18 1.48 -8.34 -0.72
N TRP A 19 2.09 -8.57 0.45
CA TRP A 19 1.41 -8.38 1.73
C TRP A 19 1.02 -6.92 1.99
N ILE A 20 1.88 -5.96 1.67
CA ILE A 20 1.56 -4.53 1.76
C ILE A 20 0.37 -4.19 0.85
N ALA A 21 0.38 -4.67 -0.40
CA ALA A 21 -0.70 -4.46 -1.34
C ALA A 21 -2.02 -5.11 -0.88
N ALA A 22 -1.95 -6.33 -0.35
CA ALA A 22 -3.10 -7.04 0.21
C ALA A 22 -3.68 -6.29 1.42
N ALA A 23 -2.84 -5.84 2.35
CA ALA A 23 -3.26 -5.06 3.51
C ALA A 23 -3.89 -3.73 3.11
N PHE A 24 -3.32 -3.04 2.11
CA PHE A 24 -3.89 -1.82 1.56
C PHE A 24 -5.26 -2.06 0.92
N CYS A 25 -5.39 -3.12 0.12
CA CYS A 25 -6.65 -3.49 -0.53
C CYS A 25 -7.73 -3.87 0.50
N LEU A 26 -7.35 -4.60 1.55
CA LEU A 26 -8.24 -4.97 2.66
C LEU A 26 -8.67 -3.73 3.45
N GLY A 27 -7.74 -2.83 3.78
CA GLY A 27 -8.05 -1.56 4.43
C GLY A 27 -8.99 -0.70 3.60
N LEU A 28 -8.73 -0.57 2.30
CA LEU A 28 -9.59 0.18 1.38
C LEU A 28 -10.99 -0.42 1.31
N SER A 29 -11.10 -1.74 1.18
CA SER A 29 -12.38 -2.45 1.16
C SER A 29 -13.16 -2.26 2.46
N GLY A 30 -12.48 -2.29 3.61
CA GLY A 30 -13.07 -2.00 4.91
C GLY A 30 -13.61 -0.58 5.02
N ILE A 31 -12.84 0.42 4.56
CA ILE A 31 -13.28 1.83 4.54
C ILE A 31 -14.50 2.02 3.64
N LEU A 32 -14.49 1.43 2.44
CA LEU A 32 -15.62 1.50 1.51
C LEU A 32 -16.86 0.80 2.07
N THR A 33 -16.68 -0.33 2.75
CA THR A 33 -17.77 -1.05 3.43
C THR A 33 -18.34 -0.20 4.57
N TRP A 34 -17.48 0.44 5.36
CA TRP A 34 -17.92 1.37 6.40
C TRP A 34 -18.71 2.55 5.81
N GLN A 35 -18.22 3.15 4.71
CA GLN A 35 -18.94 4.20 3.99
C GLN A 35 -20.32 3.72 3.51
N ALA A 36 -20.40 2.51 2.96
CA ALA A 36 -21.66 1.91 2.51
C ALA A 36 -22.64 1.69 3.68
N GLN A 37 -22.15 1.24 4.84
CA GLN A 37 -22.98 1.09 6.04
C GLN A 37 -23.50 2.43 6.57
N ARG A 38 -22.76 3.52 6.40
CA ARG A 38 -23.23 4.88 6.76
C ARG A 38 -24.12 5.51 5.69
N GLY A 39 -24.35 4.85 4.56
CA GLY A 39 -25.13 5.39 3.45
C GLY A 39 -24.47 6.59 2.76
N GLN A 40 -23.15 6.75 2.87
CA GLN A 40 -22.44 7.89 2.30
C GLN A 40 -21.98 7.63 0.87
N PRO A 41 -22.12 8.61 -0.05
CA PRO A 41 -21.65 8.47 -1.42
C PRO A 41 -20.12 8.52 -1.48
N VAL A 42 -19.53 7.62 -2.26
CA VAL A 42 -18.07 7.53 -2.49
C VAL A 42 -17.49 8.82 -3.10
N THR A 43 -18.33 9.59 -3.82
CA THR A 43 -17.95 10.86 -4.47
C THR A 43 -17.98 12.08 -3.54
N SER A 44 -18.59 11.96 -2.36
CA SER A 44 -18.58 13.01 -1.33
C SER A 44 -18.36 12.38 0.06
N PRO A 45 -17.15 11.85 0.30
CA PRO A 45 -16.82 11.21 1.57
C PRO A 45 -16.76 12.26 2.68
N ASP A 46 -17.20 11.86 3.87
CA ASP A 46 -17.02 12.67 5.08
C ASP A 46 -15.52 12.85 5.41
N SER A 47 -15.22 13.94 6.09
CA SER A 47 -13.92 14.33 6.63
C SER A 47 -13.19 13.18 7.36
N ALA A 48 -13.92 12.37 8.14
CA ALA A 48 -13.37 11.20 8.82
C ALA A 48 -12.86 10.14 7.84
N THR A 49 -13.60 9.88 6.77
CA THR A 49 -13.20 8.93 5.72
C THR A 49 -12.03 9.44 4.91
N GLY A 50 -11.99 10.74 4.62
CA GLY A 50 -10.83 11.38 4.01
C GLY A 50 -9.57 11.22 4.86
N PHE A 51 -9.68 11.38 6.18
CA PHE A 51 -8.57 11.19 7.10
C PHE A 51 -8.08 9.74 7.12
N VAL A 52 -9.00 8.77 7.21
CA VAL A 52 -8.64 7.34 7.24
C VAL A 52 -8.03 6.87 5.92
N LEU A 53 -8.54 7.34 4.77
CA LEU A 53 -7.94 7.05 3.46
C LEU A 53 -6.52 7.62 3.34
N THR A 54 -6.32 8.86 3.79
CA THR A 54 -5.00 9.50 3.77
C THR A 54 -4.02 8.75 4.66
N ALA A 55 -4.43 8.39 5.89
CA ALA A 55 -3.61 7.60 6.80
C ALA A 55 -3.23 6.24 6.19
N LEU A 56 -4.19 5.55 5.55
CA LEU A 56 -3.94 4.27 4.89
C LEU A 56 -2.92 4.42 3.74
N ALA A 57 -3.03 5.47 2.93
CA ALA A 57 -2.08 5.76 1.85
C ALA A 57 -0.67 6.06 2.40
N VAL A 58 -0.56 6.85 3.47
CA VAL A 58 0.72 7.17 4.12
C VAL A 58 1.39 5.91 4.67
N VAL A 59 0.65 5.02 5.33
CA VAL A 59 1.19 3.77 5.85
C VAL A 59 1.70 2.87 4.72
N ALA A 60 0.92 2.70 3.65
CA ALA A 60 1.33 1.89 2.50
C ALA A 60 2.55 2.46 1.77
N ALA A 61 2.60 3.79 1.60
CA ALA A 61 3.75 4.47 1.00
C ALA A 61 5.01 4.28 1.88
N THR A 62 4.88 4.47 3.19
CA THR A 62 5.99 4.32 4.14
C THR A 62 6.52 2.89 4.12
N ALA A 63 5.65 1.88 4.21
CA ALA A 63 6.05 0.48 4.16
C ALA A 63 6.78 0.13 2.85
N THR A 64 6.27 0.63 1.72
CA THR A 64 6.90 0.43 0.40
C THR A 64 8.27 1.08 0.31
N ILE A 65 8.41 2.30 0.84
CA ILE A 65 9.69 3.03 0.90
C ILE A 65 10.68 2.28 1.79
N THR A 66 10.27 1.85 2.99
CA THR A 66 11.15 1.10 3.91
C THR A 66 11.67 -0.18 3.27
N VAL A 67 10.80 -0.96 2.63
CA VAL A 67 11.20 -2.17 1.88
C VAL A 67 12.17 -1.82 0.76
N SER A 68 11.92 -0.74 0.01
CA SER A 68 12.78 -0.30 -1.09
C SER A 68 14.14 0.21 -0.63
N LEU A 69 14.19 0.95 0.48
CA LEU A 69 15.43 1.41 1.11
C LEU A 69 16.25 0.24 1.65
N HIS A 70 15.60 -0.75 2.26
CA HIS A 70 16.27 -1.97 2.72
C HIS A 70 16.93 -2.75 1.58
N VAL A 71 16.24 -2.87 0.43
CA VAL A 71 16.82 -3.45 -0.79
C VAL A 71 18.04 -2.65 -1.25
N ARG A 72 17.96 -1.31 -1.27
CA ARG A 72 19.09 -0.45 -1.67
C ARG A 72 20.28 -0.56 -0.73
N ALA A 73 20.03 -0.59 0.59
CA ALA A 73 21.07 -0.71 1.60
C ALA A 73 21.82 -2.04 1.49
N ARG A 74 21.10 -3.16 1.30
CA ARG A 74 21.74 -4.48 1.11
C ARG A 74 22.48 -4.65 -0.21
N ARG A 75 22.21 -3.80 -1.21
CA ARG A 75 22.93 -3.77 -2.50
C ARG A 75 24.22 -2.94 -2.47
N ARG A 76 24.51 -2.20 -1.39
CA ARG A 76 25.75 -1.44 -1.20
C ARG A 76 26.72 -2.08 -0.19
N PRO A 77 27.18 -3.33 -0.36
CA PRO A 77 28.42 -3.75 0.29
C PRO A 77 29.59 -3.24 -0.56
N GLY A 78 30.20 -2.13 -0.13
CA GLY A 78 31.47 -1.62 -0.62
C GLY A 78 32.50 -1.72 0.50
#